data_AF-A0A8H3I561-F1
#
_entry.id   AF-A0A8H3I561-F1
#
_cell.length_a   1.000
_cell.length_b   1.000
_cell.length_c   1.000
_cell.angle_alpha   90.00
_cell.angle_beta   90.00
_cell.angle_gamma   90.00
#
_symmetry.space_group_name_H-M   'P 1'
#
loop_
_entity.id
_entity.type
_entity.pdbx_description
1 polymer ?
#
loop_
_entity_poly.entity_id
_entity_poly.type
_entity_poly.pdbx_seq_one_letter_code
_entity_poly.pdbx_strand_id
1 'polypeptide(L)'
;TRHYIRDVIFQDPIFNSLDETILESLGYTVVKTPDAFSKLNNTTFLFAPHLECFHYASALEIATPVLSIGSDLQMYIEGSLSSLAESTKQGSCRIFQSFMQKTDSRPMPDFDRTSWCQSTRIHWFKSEEDSSGENMIDQGIRSMTMAER
;
A
#
# COMPACT_ATOMS: atom_id res chain seq x y z
N THR A 1 -17.78 -9.07 14.00
CA THR A 1 -16.58 -9.60 14.69
C THR A 1 -15.72 -8.41 15.08
N ARG A 2 -15.26 -8.31 16.34
CA ARG A 2 -14.41 -7.18 16.77
C ARG A 2 -12.98 -7.49 16.34
N HIS A 3 -12.41 -6.71 15.43
CA HIS A 3 -11.01 -6.83 15.05
C HIS A 3 -10.17 -6.06 16.08
N TYR A 4 -9.34 -6.78 16.84
CA TYR A 4 -8.45 -6.17 17.81
C TYR A 4 -7.09 -5.93 17.17
N ILE A 5 -6.57 -4.71 17.30
CA ILE A 5 -5.17 -4.42 17.00
C ILE A 5 -4.34 -5.17 18.03
N ARG A 6 -3.52 -6.12 17.57
CA ARG A 6 -2.68 -6.95 18.45
C ARG A 6 -1.42 -6.20 18.86
N ASP A 7 -0.75 -5.62 17.87
CA ASP A 7 0.53 -4.96 18.03
C ASP A 7 0.56 -3.69 17.19
N VAL A 8 1.27 -2.66 17.67
CA VAL A 8 1.59 -1.45 16.93
C VAL A 8 3.11 -1.30 16.91
N ILE A 9 3.67 -1.27 15.71
CA ILE A 9 5.11 -1.22 15.50
C ILE A 9 5.43 0.09 14.80
N PHE A 10 6.39 0.81 15.36
CA PHE A 10 6.94 2.03 14.77
C PHE A 10 8.28 1.71 14.10
N GLN A 11 8.46 2.26 12.90
CA GLN A 11 9.69 2.14 12.14
C GLN A 11 9.92 3.44 11.39
N ASP A 12 11.07 4.06 11.63
CA ASP A 12 11.58 5.16 10.82
C ASP A 12 13.12 5.11 10.86
N PRO A 13 13.83 5.10 9.71
CA PRO A 13 15.29 5.12 9.69
C PRO A 13 15.89 6.42 10.27
N ILE A 14 15.10 7.48 10.42
CA ILE A 14 15.51 8.78 10.96
C ILE A 14 15.33 8.83 12.49
N PHE A 15 14.58 7.90 13.09
CA PHE A 15 14.45 7.87 14.54
C PHE A 15 15.81 7.83 15.21
N ASN A 16 16.02 8.79 16.10
CA ASN A 16 17.16 8.84 16.98
C ASN A 16 16.80 8.21 18.33
N SER A 17 17.80 8.10 19.21
CA SER A 17 17.64 7.50 20.53
C SER A 17 16.55 8.14 21.39
N LEU A 18 16.28 9.45 21.23
CA LEU A 18 15.22 10.14 21.95
C LEU A 18 13.84 9.74 21.42
N ASP A 19 13.66 9.66 20.10
CA ASP A 19 12.40 9.22 19.48
C ASP A 19 12.05 7.79 19.92
N GLU A 20 13.06 6.90 19.89
CA GLU A 20 12.96 5.52 20.38
C GLU A 20 12.52 5.49 21.84
N THR A 21 13.22 6.22 22.71
CA THR A 21 12.92 6.26 24.15
C THR A 21 11.51 6.77 24.44
N ILE A 22 11.06 7.80 23.71
CA ILE A 22 9.72 8.36 23.89
C ILE A 22 8.66 7.31 23.50
N LEU A 23 8.79 6.69 22.32
CA LEU A 23 7.84 5.68 21.85
C LEU A 23 7.79 4.46 22.78
N GLU A 24 8.95 4.00 23.23
CA GLU A 24 9.05 2.88 24.18
C GLU A 24 8.45 3.25 25.54
N SER A 25 8.61 4.49 26.02
CA SER A 25 8.00 4.95 27.28
C SER A 25 6.46 4.97 27.23
N LEU A 26 5.89 5.08 26.03
CA LEU A 26 4.44 5.00 25.79
C LEU A 26 3.94 3.55 25.64
N GLY A 27 4.83 2.56 25.75
CA GLY A 27 4.52 1.14 25.61
C GLY A 27 4.47 0.65 24.16
N TYR A 28 4.99 1.43 23.21
CA TYR A 28 5.09 1.00 21.82
C TYR A 28 6.38 0.26 21.53
N THR A 29 6.35 -0.58 20.50
CA THR A 29 7.56 -1.26 20.02
C THR A 29 8.17 -0.48 18.86
N VAL A 30 9.44 -0.13 18.98
CA VAL A 30 10.22 0.43 17.87
C VAL A 30 11.11 -0.67 17.30
N VAL A 31 11.03 -0.88 15.99
CA VAL A 31 11.84 -1.90 15.30
C VAL A 31 12.63 -1.24 14.18
N LYS A 32 13.94 -1.44 14.18
CA LYS A 32 14.84 -0.89 13.16
C LYS A 32 14.74 -1.67 11.86
N THR A 33 15.05 -1.00 10.75
CA THR A 33 15.27 -1.65 9.45
C THR A 33 16.49 -2.58 9.55
N PRO A 34 16.46 -3.82 9.00
CA PRO A 34 15.39 -4.40 8.18
C PRO A 34 14.36 -5.24 8.96
N ASP A 35 14.53 -5.45 10.26
CA ASP A 35 13.76 -6.42 11.04
C ASP A 35 12.26 -6.15 11.06
N ALA A 36 11.86 -4.87 10.96
CA ALA A 36 10.46 -4.47 10.91
C ALA A 36 9.72 -5.06 9.69
N PHE A 37 10.40 -5.26 8.56
CA PHE A 37 9.78 -5.84 7.37
C PHE A 37 9.35 -7.30 7.61
N SER A 38 10.06 -8.04 8.46
CA SER A 38 9.69 -9.41 8.84
C SER A 38 8.34 -9.51 9.59
N LYS A 39 7.82 -8.37 10.06
CA LYS A 39 6.54 -8.30 10.78
C LYS A 39 5.35 -8.07 9.83
N LEU A 40 5.61 -7.71 8.57
CA LEU A 40 4.57 -7.50 7.56
C LEU A 40 3.98 -8.85 7.11
N ASN A 41 2.66 -8.90 7.05
CA ASN A 41 1.92 -10.05 6.53
C ASN A 41 0.54 -9.61 6.01
N ASN A 42 -0.24 -10.56 5.50
CA ASN A 42 -1.54 -10.28 4.87
C ASN A 42 -2.64 -9.84 5.85
N THR A 43 -2.36 -9.78 7.16
CA THR A 43 -3.26 -9.24 8.19
C THR A 43 -2.80 -7.88 8.73
N THR A 44 -1.67 -7.37 8.23
CA THR A 44 -1.08 -6.10 8.67
C THR A 44 -1.82 -4.92 8.05
N PHE A 45 -2.02 -3.87 8.85
CA PHE A 45 -2.32 -2.52 8.36
C PHE A 45 -1.01 -1.75 8.23
N LEU A 46 -0.65 -1.34 7.01
CA LEU A 46 0.55 -0.56 6.73
C LEU A 46 0.19 0.93 6.62
N PHE A 47 0.80 1.77 7.45
CA PHE A 47 0.66 3.23 7.38
C PHE A 47 2.03 3.84 7.07
N ALA A 48 2.22 4.25 5.82
CA ALA A 48 3.51 4.67 5.26
C ALA A 48 3.37 5.84 4.25
N PRO A 49 2.75 6.97 4.63
CA PRO A 49 2.74 8.16 3.77
C PRO A 49 4.17 8.70 3.59
N HIS A 50 4.50 9.18 2.39
CA HIS A 50 5.82 9.73 2.03
C HIS A 50 6.99 8.76 2.19
N LEU A 51 6.74 7.46 2.29
CA LEU A 51 7.81 6.47 2.38
C LEU A 51 8.60 6.43 1.06
N GLU A 52 9.92 6.50 1.15
CA GLU A 52 10.81 6.42 -0.01
C GLU A 52 10.53 5.19 -0.88
N CYS A 53 10.61 5.37 -2.20
CA CYS A 53 10.26 4.37 -3.22
C CYS A 53 10.86 2.98 -2.91
N PHE A 54 12.16 2.94 -2.61
CA PHE A 54 12.86 1.70 -2.32
C PHE A 54 12.30 0.98 -1.08
N HIS A 55 12.08 1.70 0.02
CA HIS A 55 11.55 1.11 1.25
C HIS A 55 10.11 0.64 1.08
N TYR A 56 9.30 1.39 0.33
CA TYR A 56 7.92 0.99 0.06
C TYR A 56 7.89 -0.27 -0.81
N ALA A 57 8.73 -0.35 -1.83
CA ALA A 57 8.86 -1.56 -2.65
C ALA A 57 9.31 -2.77 -1.80
N SER A 58 10.31 -2.61 -0.92
CA SER A 58 10.74 -3.67 -0.02
C SER A 58 9.62 -4.15 0.91
N ALA A 59 8.81 -3.24 1.45
CA ALA A 59 7.67 -3.60 2.29
C ALA A 59 6.62 -4.42 1.52
N LEU A 60 6.29 -4.00 0.29
CA LEU A 60 5.27 -4.65 -0.56
C LEU A 60 5.76 -5.93 -1.24
N GLU A 61 7.07 -6.13 -1.34
CA GLU A 61 7.66 -7.38 -1.80
C GLU A 61 7.50 -8.51 -0.77
N ILE A 62 7.61 -8.18 0.52
CA ILE A 62 7.48 -9.15 1.62
C ILE A 62 6.05 -9.64 1.78
N ALA A 63 5.08 -8.72 1.73
CA ALA A 63 3.68 -9.06 1.92
C ALA A 63 2.79 -8.08 1.17
N THR A 64 1.54 -8.49 0.96
CA THR A 64 0.47 -7.58 0.54
C THR A 64 -0.36 -7.30 1.81
N PRO A 65 -0.25 -6.11 2.44
CA PRO A 65 -0.98 -5.83 3.68
C PRO A 65 -2.50 -5.81 3.45
N VAL A 66 -3.31 -6.10 4.48
CA VAL A 66 -4.78 -6.11 4.35
C VAL A 66 -5.32 -4.75 3.92
N LEU A 67 -4.66 -3.71 4.43
CA LEU A 67 -4.92 -2.32 4.16
C LEU A 67 -3.57 -1.60 4.17
N SER A 68 -3.32 -0.76 3.17
CA SER A 68 -2.16 0.12 3.12
C SER A 68 -2.61 1.56 2.89
N ILE A 69 -2.07 2.49 3.67
CA ILE A 69 -2.17 3.93 3.39
C ILE A 69 -0.75 4.42 3.17
N GLY A 70 -0.45 4.89 1.97
CA GLY A 70 0.90 5.37 1.66
C GLY A 70 0.93 6.22 0.41
N SER A 71 2.14 6.60 -0.01
CA SER A 71 2.34 7.39 -1.22
C SER A 71 1.66 6.75 -2.45
N ASP A 72 1.16 7.57 -3.37
CA ASP A 72 0.63 7.09 -4.64
C ASP A 72 1.71 6.36 -5.44
N LEU A 73 1.55 5.05 -5.57
CA LEU A 73 2.51 4.19 -6.27
C LEU A 73 2.68 4.59 -7.74
N GLN A 74 1.66 5.19 -8.35
CA GLN A 74 1.72 5.66 -9.74
C GLN A 74 2.78 6.77 -9.90
N MET A 75 2.97 7.62 -8.89
CA MET A 75 3.99 8.67 -8.91
C MET A 75 5.42 8.11 -8.97
N TYR A 76 5.65 6.93 -8.39
CA TYR A 76 6.94 6.25 -8.50
C TYR A 76 7.11 5.59 -9.86
N ILE A 77 6.05 4.99 -10.41
CA ILE A 77 6.07 4.33 -11.72
C ILE A 77 6.33 5.36 -12.83
N GLU A 78 5.71 6.53 -12.75
CA GLU A 78 5.85 7.62 -13.72
C GLU A 78 7.16 8.40 -13.58
N GLY A 79 8.01 8.02 -12.61
CA GLY A 79 9.32 8.63 -12.38
C GLY A 79 9.25 10.03 -11.75
N SER A 80 8.10 10.44 -11.21
CA SER A 80 7.87 11.77 -10.65
C SER A 80 8.69 12.04 -9.38
N LEU A 81 9.13 10.98 -8.67
CA LEU A 81 9.67 11.11 -7.30
C LEU A 81 11.02 10.40 -7.02
N SER A 82 11.81 9.92 -8.00
CA SER A 82 13.02 9.13 -7.66
C SER A 82 14.32 9.45 -8.43
N SER A 83 15.38 9.71 -7.65
CA SER A 83 16.79 9.83 -8.08
C SER A 83 17.54 8.48 -8.15
N LEU A 84 16.82 7.36 -8.02
CA LEU A 84 17.37 6.00 -7.98
C LEU A 84 18.03 5.56 -9.30
N ALA A 85 18.95 4.59 -9.21
CA ALA A 85 19.52 3.90 -10.37
C ALA A 85 18.43 3.16 -11.16
N GLU A 86 18.57 3.11 -12.49
CA GLU A 86 17.55 2.61 -13.40
C GLU A 86 17.12 1.15 -13.13
N SER A 87 18.08 0.28 -12.77
CA SER A 87 17.79 -1.11 -12.42
C SER A 87 16.95 -1.25 -11.14
N THR A 88 17.23 -0.44 -10.13
CA THR A 88 16.48 -0.40 -8.86
C THR A 88 15.07 0.16 -9.07
N LYS A 89 14.93 1.18 -9.92
CA LYS A 89 13.63 1.71 -10.35
C LYS A 89 12.80 0.63 -11.01
N GLN A 90 13.38 -0.09 -11.98
CA GLN A 90 12.67 -1.14 -12.71
C GLN A 90 12.20 -2.29 -11.81
N GLY A 91 13.00 -2.68 -10.80
CA GLY A 91 12.59 -3.67 -9.80
C GLY A 91 11.41 -3.18 -8.95
N SER A 92 11.51 -1.95 -8.42
CA SER A 92 10.47 -1.33 -7.60
C SER A 92 9.15 -1.18 -8.36
N CYS A 93 9.20 -0.73 -9.63
CA CYS A 93 8.03 -0.60 -10.48
C CYS A 93 7.29 -1.94 -10.69
N ARG A 94 8.03 -3.05 -10.83
CA ARG A 94 7.40 -4.39 -10.97
C ARG A 94 6.65 -4.80 -9.72
N ILE A 95 7.22 -4.53 -8.54
CA ILE A 95 6.58 -4.80 -7.25
C ILE A 95 5.30 -3.98 -7.12
N PHE A 96 5.36 -2.68 -7.40
CA PHE A 96 4.19 -1.80 -7.37
C PHE A 96 3.10 -2.22 -8.33
N GLN A 97 3.44 -2.56 -9.57
CA GLN A 97 2.49 -3.06 -10.56
C GLN A 97 1.82 -4.35 -10.08
N SER A 98 2.59 -5.31 -9.55
CA SER A 98 2.02 -6.57 -9.03
C SER A 98 1.09 -6.33 -7.85
N PHE A 99 1.45 -5.41 -6.93
CA PHE A 99 0.61 -5.02 -5.81
C PHE A 99 -0.70 -4.37 -6.29
N MET A 100 -0.61 -3.38 -7.19
CA MET A 100 -1.77 -2.67 -7.74
C MET A 100 -2.73 -3.58 -8.52
N GLN A 101 -2.26 -4.69 -9.09
CA GLN A 101 -3.14 -5.68 -9.71
C GLN A 101 -4.02 -6.39 -8.69
N LYS A 102 -3.48 -6.69 -7.49
CA LYS A 102 -4.13 -7.44 -6.41
C LYS A 102 -5.01 -6.57 -5.50
N THR A 103 -4.83 -5.26 -5.55
CA THR A 103 -5.52 -4.32 -4.65
C THR A 103 -6.42 -3.35 -5.41
N ASP A 104 -7.53 -2.97 -4.82
CA ASP A 104 -8.22 -1.73 -5.17
C ASP A 104 -7.59 -0.55 -4.43
N SER A 105 -7.87 0.65 -4.92
CA SER A 105 -7.40 1.86 -4.24
C SER A 105 -8.31 3.06 -4.43
N ARG A 106 -8.22 4.01 -3.49
CA ARG A 106 -8.83 5.34 -3.60
C ARG A 106 -7.82 6.40 -3.16
N PRO A 107 -7.86 7.60 -3.77
CA PRO A 107 -7.12 8.74 -3.25
C PRO A 107 -7.59 9.07 -1.83
N MET A 108 -6.68 9.55 -0.99
CA MET A 108 -7.07 10.08 0.32
C MET A 108 -8.03 11.26 0.12
N PRO A 109 -9.12 11.37 0.91
CA PRO A 109 -10.00 12.53 0.83
C PRO A 109 -9.24 13.82 1.11
N ASP A 110 -9.64 14.90 0.43
CA ASP A 110 -9.08 16.22 0.64
C ASP A 110 -9.64 16.82 1.94
N PHE A 111 -9.02 16.47 3.07
CA PHE A 111 -9.44 16.92 4.40
C PHE A 111 -8.97 18.34 4.72
N ASP A 112 -7.82 18.71 4.18
CA ASP A 112 -7.20 20.01 4.31
C ASP A 112 -6.28 20.13 3.11
N ARG A 113 -6.30 21.29 2.42
CA ARG A 113 -5.63 21.60 1.13
C ARG A 113 -4.09 21.48 1.16
N THR A 114 -3.56 20.73 2.10
CA THR A 114 -2.18 20.29 2.25
C THR A 114 -1.79 19.31 1.15
N SER A 115 -0.49 19.32 0.81
CA SER A 115 0.09 18.52 -0.26
C SER A 115 0.14 17.01 0.02
N TRP A 116 0.00 16.59 1.28
CA TRP A 116 0.20 15.18 1.63
C TRP A 116 -0.99 14.30 1.22
N CYS A 117 -2.24 14.77 1.39
CA CYS A 117 -3.44 14.04 0.94
C CYS A 117 -3.41 13.81 -0.59
N GLN A 118 -2.89 14.78 -1.35
CA GLN A 118 -2.82 14.72 -2.82
C GLN A 118 -1.84 13.66 -3.34
N SER A 119 -0.88 13.25 -2.52
CA SER A 119 0.13 12.25 -2.86
C SER A 119 -0.05 10.95 -2.09
N THR A 120 -1.20 10.76 -1.40
CA THR A 120 -1.49 9.58 -0.58
C THR A 120 -2.69 8.81 -1.12
N ARG A 121 -2.59 7.49 -1.12
CA ARG A 121 -3.66 6.56 -1.49
C ARG A 121 -3.91 5.53 -0.40
N ILE A 122 -5.15 5.08 -0.35
CA ILE A 122 -5.59 3.93 0.44
C ILE A 122 -5.71 2.74 -0.50
N HIS A 123 -5.10 1.61 -0.16
CA HIS A 123 -5.12 0.35 -0.91
C HIS A 123 -5.66 -0.78 -0.04
N TRP A 124 -6.50 -1.65 -0.59
CA TRP A 124 -6.98 -2.87 0.07
C TRP A 124 -7.10 -4.02 -0.92
N PHE A 125 -7.04 -5.25 -0.45
CA PHE A 125 -7.17 -6.42 -1.33
C PHE A 125 -8.51 -6.46 -2.05
N LYS A 126 -8.47 -6.83 -3.33
CA LYS A 126 -9.67 -7.20 -4.10
C LYS A 126 -10.22 -8.51 -3.55
N SER A 127 -11.52 -8.59 -3.29
CA SER A 127 -12.14 -9.88 -2.98
C SER A 127 -12.12 -10.75 -4.24
N GLU A 128 -11.93 -12.06 -4.10
CA GLU A 128 -12.06 -12.97 -5.25
C GLU A 128 -13.46 -12.90 -5.87
N GLU A 129 -14.47 -12.58 -5.06
CA GLU A 129 -15.87 -12.41 -5.51
C GLU A 129 -16.01 -11.29 -6.54
N ASP A 130 -15.24 -10.20 -6.42
CA ASP A 130 -15.31 -9.03 -7.30
C ASP A 130 -14.81 -9.35 -8.72
N SER A 131 -13.91 -10.33 -8.86
CA SER A 131 -13.37 -10.76 -10.17
C SER A 131 -14.32 -11.64 -10.99
N SER A 132 -15.34 -12.21 -10.35
CA SER A 132 -16.35 -13.04 -10.99
C SER A 132 -17.59 -12.25 -11.45
N GLY A 133 -17.84 -11.10 -10.82
CA GLY A 133 -19.00 -10.24 -11.11
C GLY A 133 -18.92 -9.55 -12.47
N GLU A 134 -17.74 -9.11 -12.91
CA GLU A 134 -17.57 -8.41 -14.20
C GLU A 134 -17.82 -9.32 -15.42
N ASN A 135 -17.51 -10.62 -15.31
CA ASN A 135 -17.73 -11.57 -16.40
C ASN A 135 -19.22 -11.90 -16.63
N MET A 136 -20.09 -11.77 -15.62
CA MET A 136 -21.53 -11.99 -15.79
C MET A 136 -22.24 -10.82 -16.47
N ILE A 137 -21.79 -9.58 -16.24
CA ILE A 137 -22.42 -8.38 -16.82
C ILE A 137 -22.11 -8.29 -18.33
N ASP A 138 -20.86 -8.59 -18.74
CA ASP A 138 -20.47 -8.54 -20.15
C ASP A 138 -21.10 -9.67 -20.99
N GLN A 139 -21.32 -10.86 -20.39
CA GLN A 139 -22.05 -11.94 -21.07
C GLN A 139 -23.55 -11.65 -21.20
N GLY A 140 -24.20 -11.03 -20.21
CA GLY A 140 -25.61 -10.65 -20.28
C GLY A 140 -25.90 -9.60 -21.36
N ILE A 141 -25.02 -8.60 -21.51
CA ILE A 141 -25.16 -7.53 -22.51
C ILE A 141 -24.95 -8.05 -23.94
N ARG A 142 -24.01 -8.98 -24.15
CA ARG A 142 -23.79 -9.64 -25.46
C ARG A 142 -24.93 -10.57 -25.85
N SER A 143 -25.58 -11.25 -24.90
CA SER A 143 -26.72 -12.13 -25.18
C SER A 143 -28.00 -11.37 -25.52
N MET A 144 -28.26 -10.19 -24.92
CA MET A 144 -29.43 -9.38 -25.28
C MET A 144 -29.31 -8.73 -26.67
N THR A 145 -28.10 -8.35 -27.08
CA THR A 145 -27.87 -7.69 -28.38
C THR A 145 -27.95 -8.63 -29.59
N MET A 146 -27.86 -9.95 -29.40
CA MET A 146 -28.08 -10.93 -30.47
C MET A 146 -29.54 -11.41 -30.59
N ALA A 147 -30.39 -11.19 -29.59
CA ALA A 147 -31.79 -11.60 -29.62
C ALA A 147 -32.72 -10.59 -30.34
N GLU A 148 -32.21 -9.42 -30.71
CA GLU A 148 -32.96 -8.33 -31.37
C GLU A 148 -32.60 -8.15 -32.86
N ARG A 149 -32.08 -9.18 -33.54
CA ARG A 149 -31.81 -9.16 -35.00
C ARG A 149 -32.48 -10.29 -35.75
#